data_AF-A0A2P5CDS2-F1
#
_entry.id   AF-A0A2P5CDS2-F1
#
_cell.length_a   1.000
_cell.length_b   1.000
_cell.length_c   1.000
_cell.angle_alpha   90.00
_cell.angle_beta   90.00
_cell.angle_gamma   90.00
#
_symmetry.space_group_name_H-M   'P 1'
#
loop_
_entity.id
_entity.type
_entity.pdbx_description
1 polymer ?
#
loop_
_entity_poly.entity_id
_entity_poly.type
_entity_poly.pdbx_seq_one_letter_code
_entity_poly.pdbx_strand_id
1 'polypeptide(L)'
;MPQDFYSERPLFGGAIVSTFPQRFQDVSNIRQVPDHQEVFVDPARDESLIFELLELKNEVGDNGSATWFLQDLASEQEAEGSVVIEQSVVVEAPTLCYRTIPAVVTTAVGQMAISKGRQGREAQNVVRVYVANVRLKEVNTDVLITAYEPIHINPLSESASAVGAGFAAPAAQSGCMPMAEVFKLAVTTFKVNNWGVFGSV
;
A
#
# COMPACT_ATOMS: atom_id res chain seq x y z
N MET A 1 6.69 26.37 6.90
CA MET A 1 6.03 25.06 6.72
C MET A 1 7.07 24.14 6.10
N PRO A 2 7.47 23.02 6.72
CA PRO A 2 8.19 22.02 5.97
C PRO A 2 7.24 21.53 4.87
N GLN A 3 7.60 21.78 3.61
CA GLN A 3 6.91 21.17 2.49
C GLN A 3 7.40 19.72 2.42
N ASP A 4 6.47 18.79 2.45
CA ASP A 4 6.81 17.39 2.25
C ASP A 4 7.33 17.21 0.82
N PHE A 5 8.63 16.96 0.68
CA PHE A 5 9.25 16.77 -0.62
C PHE A 5 8.88 15.36 -1.12
N TYR A 6 8.32 15.27 -2.32
CA TYR A 6 8.09 14.01 -3.01
C TYR A 6 9.02 13.88 -4.21
N SER A 7 9.34 12.65 -4.55
CA SER A 7 10.23 12.33 -5.67
C SER A 7 9.72 11.08 -6.37
N GLU A 8 9.90 11.02 -7.69
CA GLU A 8 9.77 9.77 -8.43
C GLU A 8 10.86 8.80 -7.94
N ARG A 9 10.46 7.57 -7.64
CA ARG A 9 11.33 6.53 -7.10
C ARG A 9 11.30 5.29 -7.97
N PRO A 10 12.47 4.70 -8.28
CA PRO A 10 12.55 3.43 -8.96
C PRO A 10 12.09 2.30 -8.03
N LEU A 11 11.33 1.36 -8.58
CA LEU A 11 10.87 0.13 -7.96
C LEU A 11 11.33 -1.05 -8.83
N PHE A 12 11.63 -2.19 -8.21
CA PHE A 12 12.01 -3.43 -8.90
C PHE A 12 13.17 -3.21 -9.87
N GLY A 13 14.29 -2.67 -9.37
CA GLY A 13 15.47 -2.35 -10.19
C GLY A 13 15.23 -1.25 -11.23
N GLY A 14 14.19 -0.42 -11.04
CA GLY A 14 13.82 0.67 -11.95
C GLY A 14 12.92 0.27 -13.11
N ALA A 15 12.46 -0.99 -13.15
CA ALA A 15 11.49 -1.44 -14.13
C ALA A 15 10.14 -0.73 -13.97
N ILE A 16 9.81 -0.35 -12.73
CA ILE A 16 8.62 0.41 -12.37
C ILE A 16 9.07 1.72 -11.71
N VAL A 17 8.26 2.77 -11.84
CA VAL A 17 8.42 4.01 -11.07
C VAL A 17 7.10 4.43 -10.45
N SER A 18 7.18 5.08 -9.30
CA SER A 18 6.05 5.70 -8.60
C SER A 18 6.55 6.92 -7.81
N THR A 19 5.68 7.90 -7.57
CA THR A 19 6.02 9.13 -6.84
C THR A 19 5.37 9.14 -5.47
N PHE A 20 6.17 9.38 -4.43
CA PHE A 20 5.68 9.54 -3.05
C PHE A 20 6.69 10.34 -2.20
N PRO A 21 6.32 10.78 -0.99
CA PRO A 21 7.17 11.61 -0.13
C PRO A 21 8.48 10.95 0.29
N GLN A 22 9.54 11.76 0.42
CA GLN A 22 10.88 11.29 0.73
C GLN A 22 11.03 10.74 2.15
N ARG A 23 10.11 11.11 3.05
CA ARG A 23 10.07 10.60 4.43
C ARG A 23 9.90 9.07 4.51
N PHE A 24 9.34 8.47 3.47
CA PHE A 24 9.25 7.02 3.32
C PHE A 24 10.64 6.45 3.04
N GLN A 25 11.14 5.64 3.97
CA GLN A 25 12.44 4.98 3.92
C GLN A 25 12.26 3.56 3.39
N ASP A 26 13.14 3.15 2.49
CA ASP A 26 13.15 1.80 1.95
C ASP A 26 13.68 0.81 3.00
N VAL A 27 12.85 -0.18 3.32
CA VAL A 27 13.10 -1.21 4.33
C VAL A 27 14.17 -2.21 3.88
N SER A 28 14.40 -2.36 2.58
CA SER A 28 15.43 -3.26 2.02
C SER A 28 16.84 -2.92 2.52
N ASN A 29 17.08 -1.65 2.89
CA ASN A 29 18.35 -1.18 3.47
C ASN A 29 18.64 -1.74 4.86
N ILE A 30 17.61 -2.27 5.54
CA ILE A 30 17.68 -2.69 6.95
C ILE A 30 17.44 -4.19 7.08
N ARG A 31 16.57 -4.76 6.25
CA ARG A 31 16.26 -6.20 6.24
C ARG A 31 15.96 -6.68 4.84
N GLN A 32 16.12 -7.99 4.62
CA GLN A 32 15.70 -8.60 3.37
C GLN A 32 14.18 -8.48 3.19
N VAL A 33 13.78 -8.02 2.00
CA VAL A 33 12.41 -7.97 1.50
C VAL A 33 12.34 -8.97 0.33
N PRO A 34 11.25 -9.74 0.17
CA PRO A 34 11.09 -10.62 -0.99
C PRO A 34 11.21 -9.87 -2.31
N ASP A 35 11.78 -10.48 -3.34
CA ASP A 35 12.07 -9.81 -4.62
C ASP A 35 10.82 -9.29 -5.37
N HIS A 36 9.64 -9.83 -5.05
CA HIS A 36 8.35 -9.40 -5.58
C HIS A 36 7.68 -8.31 -4.73
N GLN A 37 8.35 -7.80 -3.69
CA GLN A 37 7.87 -6.75 -2.81
C GLN A 37 8.85 -5.58 -2.71
N GLU A 38 8.32 -4.37 -2.62
CA GLU A 38 9.04 -3.15 -2.27
C GLU A 38 8.33 -2.48 -1.10
N VAL A 39 9.02 -2.33 0.04
CA VAL A 39 8.41 -1.88 1.29
C VAL A 39 9.04 -0.59 1.75
N PHE A 40 8.22 0.44 1.92
CA PHE A 40 8.62 1.73 2.44
C PHE A 40 7.86 2.07 3.72
N VAL A 41 8.53 2.74 4.66
CA VAL A 41 7.94 3.13 5.95
C VAL A 41 8.30 4.57 6.31
N ASP A 42 7.40 5.27 6.98
CA ASP A 42 7.71 6.51 7.70
C ASP A 42 7.84 6.18 9.20
N PRO A 43 9.07 6.05 9.73
CA PRO A 43 9.28 5.66 11.13
C PRO A 43 8.74 6.68 12.13
N ALA A 44 8.60 7.96 11.73
CA ALA A 44 8.13 9.01 12.63
C ALA A 44 6.61 8.97 12.83
N ARG A 45 5.89 8.27 11.97
CA ARG A 45 4.41 8.23 11.94
C ARG A 45 3.83 6.83 11.94
N ASP A 46 4.70 5.83 11.83
CA ASP A 46 4.33 4.42 11.71
C ASP A 46 3.44 4.11 10.50
N GLU A 47 3.55 4.94 9.45
CA GLU A 47 2.89 4.76 8.17
C GLU A 47 3.73 3.85 7.27
N SER A 48 3.11 3.07 6.40
CA SER A 48 3.82 2.23 5.43
C SER A 48 3.16 2.26 4.05
N LEU A 49 3.98 2.07 3.02
CA LEU A 49 3.60 1.97 1.62
C LEU A 49 4.31 0.76 1.01
N ILE A 50 3.55 -0.17 0.46
CA ILE A 50 4.02 -1.46 -0.06
C ILE A 50 3.59 -1.59 -1.50
N PHE A 51 4.49 -2.05 -2.35
CA PHE A 51 4.21 -2.48 -3.71
C PHE A 51 4.52 -3.96 -3.81
N GLU A 52 3.60 -4.75 -4.35
CA GLU A 52 3.73 -6.19 -4.44
C GLU A 52 3.28 -6.69 -5.80
N LEU A 53 4.07 -7.57 -6.41
CA LEU A 53 3.77 -8.25 -7.66
C LEU A 53 3.17 -9.62 -7.36
N LEU A 54 1.91 -9.82 -7.77
CA LEU A 54 1.16 -11.05 -7.54
C LEU A 54 0.74 -11.67 -8.88
N GLU A 55 0.52 -12.99 -8.87
CA GLU A 55 -0.15 -13.64 -9.99
C GLU A 55 -1.59 -13.12 -10.13
N LEU A 56 -2.03 -12.89 -11.38
CA LEU A 56 -3.38 -12.42 -11.67
C LEU A 56 -4.42 -13.39 -11.10
N LYS A 57 -5.31 -12.87 -10.24
CA LYS A 57 -6.43 -13.64 -9.68
C LYS A 57 -7.57 -13.75 -10.68
N ASN A 58 -7.50 -14.77 -11.53
CA ASN A 58 -8.49 -15.03 -12.60
C ASN A 58 -9.93 -15.24 -12.08
N GLU A 59 -10.08 -15.71 -10.86
CA GLU A 59 -11.39 -15.95 -10.22
C GLU A 59 -12.06 -14.67 -9.71
N VAL A 60 -11.30 -13.57 -9.62
CA VAL A 60 -11.77 -12.28 -9.13
C VAL A 60 -12.05 -11.38 -10.31
N GLY A 61 -13.29 -10.86 -10.39
CA GLY A 61 -13.68 -9.88 -11.41
C GLY A 61 -12.91 -8.57 -11.26
N ASP A 62 -12.79 -7.81 -12.34
CA ASP A 62 -12.08 -6.51 -12.32
C ASP A 62 -12.68 -5.56 -11.28
N ASN A 63 -14.00 -5.40 -11.36
CA ASN A 63 -14.79 -4.63 -10.43
C ASN A 63 -14.79 -5.34 -9.07
N GLY A 64 -14.28 -4.65 -8.05
CA GLY A 64 -14.22 -5.17 -6.68
C GLY A 64 -12.94 -5.96 -6.35
N SER A 65 -11.98 -6.07 -7.27
CA SER A 65 -10.71 -6.77 -6.97
C SER A 65 -9.94 -6.14 -5.81
N ALA A 66 -9.87 -4.81 -5.70
CA ALA A 66 -9.27 -4.16 -4.52
C ALA A 66 -10.03 -4.45 -3.21
N THR A 67 -11.36 -4.58 -3.27
CA THR A 67 -12.16 -4.96 -2.09
C THR A 67 -11.86 -6.39 -1.67
N TRP A 68 -11.71 -7.30 -2.63
CA TRP A 68 -11.31 -8.68 -2.38
C TRP A 68 -9.94 -8.73 -1.70
N PHE A 69 -8.93 -8.02 -2.24
CA PHE A 69 -7.60 -7.94 -1.61
C PHE A 69 -7.62 -7.29 -0.23
N LEU A 70 -8.46 -6.28 0.00
CA LEU A 70 -8.63 -5.69 1.33
C LEU A 70 -9.17 -6.71 2.34
N GLN A 71 -10.09 -7.58 1.92
CA GLN A 71 -10.60 -8.68 2.75
C GLN A 71 -9.55 -9.76 2.98
N ASP A 72 -8.81 -10.14 1.94
CA ASP A 72 -7.72 -11.11 2.00
C ASP A 72 -6.63 -10.66 3.00
N LEU A 73 -6.19 -9.40 2.89
CA LEU A 73 -5.27 -8.78 3.86
C LEU A 73 -5.82 -8.84 5.28
N ALA A 74 -7.11 -8.61 5.48
CA ALA A 74 -7.69 -8.70 6.81
C ALA A 74 -7.73 -10.13 7.36
N SER A 75 -7.99 -11.13 6.51
CA SER A 75 -7.90 -12.54 6.87
C SER A 75 -6.49 -12.91 7.33
N GLU A 76 -5.47 -12.50 6.59
CA GLU A 76 -4.07 -12.74 6.95
C GLU A 76 -3.65 -12.08 8.27
N GLN A 77 -4.25 -10.93 8.60
CA GLN A 77 -3.99 -10.20 9.85
C GLN A 77 -4.92 -10.61 11.01
N GLU A 78 -5.71 -11.68 10.86
CA GLU A 78 -6.75 -12.11 11.80
C GLU A 78 -7.75 -10.98 12.18
N ALA A 79 -7.98 -10.06 11.26
CA ALA A 79 -8.72 -8.82 11.47
C ALA A 79 -10.13 -8.83 10.85
N GLU A 80 -10.57 -9.95 10.27
CA GLU A 80 -11.85 -10.12 9.56
C GLU A 80 -13.07 -9.54 10.31
N GLY A 81 -13.14 -9.78 11.63
CA GLY A 81 -14.23 -9.30 12.48
C GLY A 81 -14.23 -7.80 12.76
N SER A 82 -13.21 -7.08 12.29
CA SER A 82 -13.00 -5.65 12.53
C SER A 82 -12.95 -4.80 11.26
N VAL A 83 -13.00 -5.43 10.08
CA VAL A 83 -12.90 -4.71 8.80
C VAL A 83 -14.16 -3.90 8.56
N VAL A 84 -13.99 -2.60 8.38
CA VAL A 84 -15.04 -1.70 7.91
C VAL A 84 -14.58 -1.09 6.60
N ILE A 85 -15.28 -1.42 5.51
CA ILE A 85 -15.01 -0.83 4.19
C ILE A 85 -15.60 0.58 4.17
N GLU A 86 -14.75 1.59 4.01
CA GLU A 86 -15.14 3.00 3.95
C GLU A 86 -15.47 3.42 2.51
N GLN A 87 -14.68 2.96 1.53
CA GLN A 87 -14.80 3.37 0.13
C GLN A 87 -14.31 2.28 -0.83
N SER A 88 -14.94 2.18 -2.00
CA SER A 88 -14.48 1.36 -3.13
C SER A 88 -14.74 2.10 -4.44
N VAL A 89 -13.70 2.28 -5.26
CA VAL A 89 -13.77 3.03 -6.53
C VAL A 89 -12.99 2.30 -7.61
N VAL A 90 -13.59 2.20 -8.79
CA VAL A 90 -12.93 1.75 -10.02
C VAL A 90 -12.37 2.96 -10.75
N VAL A 91 -11.08 2.90 -11.10
CA VAL A 91 -10.38 3.96 -11.85
C VAL A 91 -9.79 3.33 -13.11
N GLU A 92 -10.30 3.71 -14.27
CA GLU A 92 -9.64 3.33 -15.52
C GLU A 92 -8.31 4.07 -15.64
N ALA A 93 -7.22 3.35 -15.92
CA ALA A 93 -5.89 3.91 -16.14
C ALA A 93 -5.49 3.71 -17.61
N PRO A 94 -6.11 4.42 -18.57
CA PRO A 94 -5.90 4.18 -20.00
C PRO A 94 -4.47 4.43 -20.47
N THR A 95 -3.68 5.20 -19.70
CA THR A 95 -2.27 5.47 -19.98
C THR A 95 -1.33 4.35 -19.55
N LEU A 96 -1.79 3.42 -18.71
CA LEU A 96 -1.02 2.24 -18.32
C LEU A 96 -1.47 1.07 -19.18
N CYS A 97 -0.84 0.91 -20.35
CA CYS A 97 -1.16 -0.16 -21.29
C CYS A 97 0.08 -0.94 -21.68
N TYR A 98 -0.09 -2.25 -21.87
CA TYR A 98 0.88 -3.08 -22.57
C TYR A 98 0.28 -3.51 -23.90
N ARG A 99 1.01 -3.28 -24.99
CA ARG A 99 0.54 -3.46 -26.37
C ARG A 99 -0.73 -2.64 -26.65
N THR A 100 -1.90 -3.25 -26.54
CA THR A 100 -3.20 -2.62 -26.83
C THR A 100 -4.22 -2.81 -25.72
N ILE A 101 -3.87 -3.49 -24.61
CA ILE A 101 -4.79 -3.71 -23.50
C ILE A 101 -4.46 -2.74 -22.36
N PRO A 102 -5.41 -1.88 -21.96
CA PRO A 102 -5.24 -1.01 -20.80
C PRO A 102 -5.30 -1.82 -19.51
N ALA A 103 -4.53 -1.39 -18.52
CA ALA A 103 -4.64 -1.88 -17.16
C ALA A 103 -5.97 -1.42 -16.55
N VAL A 104 -6.53 -2.27 -15.69
CA VAL A 104 -7.69 -1.91 -14.87
C VAL A 104 -7.19 -1.63 -13.46
N VAL A 105 -7.52 -0.45 -12.92
CA VAL A 105 -7.16 -0.10 -11.55
C VAL A 105 -8.41 -0.02 -10.70
N THR A 106 -8.41 -0.70 -9.56
CA THR A 106 -9.47 -0.50 -8.55
C THR A 106 -8.83 -0.14 -7.23
N THR A 107 -9.55 0.62 -6.42
CA THR A 107 -9.11 1.06 -5.10
C THR A 107 -10.16 0.73 -4.06
N ALA A 108 -9.73 0.36 -2.86
CA ALA A 108 -10.56 0.17 -1.69
C ALA A 108 -9.88 0.78 -0.48
N VAL A 109 -10.69 1.29 0.46
CA VAL A 109 -10.22 1.80 1.75
C VAL A 109 -11.05 1.16 2.84
N GLY A 110 -10.38 0.69 3.89
CA GLY A 110 -11.06 0.21 5.08
C GLY A 110 -10.25 0.40 6.34
N GLN A 111 -10.93 0.25 7.47
CA GLN A 111 -10.31 0.26 8.79
C GLN A 111 -10.28 -1.16 9.35
N MET A 112 -9.20 -1.54 10.01
CA MET A 112 -9.08 -2.83 10.69
C MET A 112 -8.17 -2.75 11.92
N ALA A 113 -8.32 -3.69 12.84
CA ALA A 113 -7.47 -3.84 14.01
C ALA A 113 -6.40 -4.90 13.75
N ILE A 114 -5.12 -4.49 13.70
CA ILE A 114 -3.99 -5.39 13.37
C ILE A 114 -2.90 -5.29 14.44
N SER A 115 -2.26 -6.42 14.74
CA SER A 115 -1.07 -6.44 15.58
C SER A 115 0.18 -6.53 14.71
N LYS A 116 1.30 -5.97 15.17
CA LYS A 116 2.57 -6.15 14.46
C LYS A 116 3.20 -7.48 14.86
N GLY A 117 3.79 -8.18 13.90
CA GLY A 117 4.56 -9.40 14.15
C GLY A 117 3.76 -10.44 14.96
N ARG A 118 4.28 -10.82 16.13
CA ARG A 118 3.67 -11.86 17.00
C ARG A 118 3.22 -11.29 18.34
N GLN A 119 2.67 -10.07 18.36
CA GLN A 119 2.30 -9.36 19.59
C GLN A 119 0.93 -9.75 20.18
N GLY A 120 0.17 -10.63 19.52
CA GLY A 120 -1.15 -11.03 20.01
C GLY A 120 -2.25 -10.00 19.76
N ARG A 121 -3.49 -10.33 20.14
CA ARG A 121 -4.68 -9.50 19.86
C ARG A 121 -4.78 -8.30 20.81
N GLU A 122 -4.23 -8.43 22.00
CA GLU A 122 -4.20 -7.41 23.05
C GLU A 122 -3.38 -6.16 22.67
N ALA A 123 -2.47 -6.29 21.70
CA ALA A 123 -1.59 -5.23 21.21
C ALA A 123 -2.03 -4.67 19.85
N GLN A 124 -3.26 -4.95 19.40
CA GLN A 124 -3.76 -4.49 18.10
C GLN A 124 -3.86 -2.95 18.04
N ASN A 125 -3.26 -2.39 16.99
CA ASN A 125 -3.46 -1.01 16.56
C ASN A 125 -4.69 -0.94 15.66
N VAL A 126 -5.39 0.19 15.70
CA VAL A 126 -6.42 0.49 14.70
C VAL A 126 -5.74 1.23 13.56
N VAL A 127 -5.85 0.69 12.36
CA VAL A 127 -5.24 1.26 11.15
C VAL A 127 -6.28 1.44 10.06
N ARG A 128 -6.12 2.48 9.26
CA ARG A 128 -6.74 2.60 7.94
C ARG A 128 -5.81 1.98 6.91
N VAL A 129 -6.37 1.15 6.05
CA VAL A 129 -5.67 0.46 4.97
C VAL A 129 -6.25 0.93 3.66
N TYR A 130 -5.37 1.41 2.79
CA TYR A 130 -5.68 1.78 1.42
C TYR A 130 -5.10 0.70 0.50
N VAL A 131 -5.90 0.20 -0.42
CA VAL A 131 -5.51 -0.86 -1.34
C VAL A 131 -5.82 -0.40 -2.75
N ALA A 132 -4.85 -0.48 -3.65
CA ALA A 132 -5.08 -0.42 -5.08
C ALA A 132 -4.63 -1.73 -5.72
N ASN A 133 -5.47 -2.28 -6.57
CA ASN A 133 -5.10 -3.38 -7.44
C ASN A 133 -4.98 -2.88 -8.89
N VAL A 134 -3.79 -2.97 -9.47
CA VAL A 134 -3.48 -2.63 -10.85
C VAL A 134 -3.36 -3.93 -11.65
N ARG A 135 -4.39 -4.25 -12.43
CA ARG A 135 -4.48 -5.51 -13.17
C ARG A 135 -3.79 -5.41 -14.52
N LEU A 136 -2.70 -6.16 -14.70
CA LEU A 136 -1.91 -6.24 -15.92
C LEU A 136 -2.15 -7.58 -16.61
N LYS A 137 -3.32 -7.73 -17.22
CA LYS A 137 -3.82 -9.01 -17.75
C LYS A 137 -2.91 -9.66 -18.81
N GLU A 138 -2.34 -8.86 -19.71
CA GLU A 138 -1.45 -9.36 -20.78
C GLU A 138 -0.19 -10.05 -20.25
N VAL A 139 0.24 -9.71 -19.04
CA VAL A 139 1.41 -10.30 -18.38
C VAL A 139 1.00 -11.09 -17.14
N ASN A 140 -0.30 -11.44 -17.03
CA ASN A 140 -0.86 -12.27 -15.97
C ASN A 140 -0.46 -11.85 -14.55
N THR A 141 -0.39 -10.53 -14.29
CA THR A 141 0.06 -9.96 -13.02
C THR A 141 -1.00 -9.02 -12.42
N ASP A 142 -1.26 -9.14 -11.12
CA ASP A 142 -1.90 -8.11 -10.31
C ASP A 142 -0.80 -7.36 -9.54
N VAL A 143 -0.72 -6.03 -9.66
CA VAL A 143 0.18 -5.21 -8.84
C VAL A 143 -0.61 -4.59 -7.70
N LEU A 144 -0.32 -5.04 -6.48
CA LEU A 144 -0.98 -4.57 -5.27
C LEU A 144 -0.19 -3.41 -4.67
N ILE A 145 -0.84 -2.27 -4.50
CA ILE A 145 -0.28 -1.10 -3.80
C ILE A 145 -1.07 -0.95 -2.51
N THR A 146 -0.40 -1.11 -1.37
CA THR A 146 -1.03 -1.09 -0.06
C THR A 146 -0.40 -0.01 0.80
N ALA A 147 -1.24 0.78 1.47
CA ALA A 147 -0.81 1.83 2.38
C ALA A 147 -1.48 1.67 3.74
N TYR A 148 -0.71 1.74 4.82
CA TYR A 148 -1.21 1.68 6.19
C TYR A 148 -1.03 3.03 6.88
N GLU A 149 -2.12 3.54 7.44
CA GLU A 149 -2.19 4.74 8.26
C GLU A 149 -2.67 4.37 9.66
N PRO A 150 -1.83 4.48 10.70
CA PRO A 150 -2.29 4.29 12.07
C PRO A 150 -3.32 5.35 12.46
N ILE A 151 -4.43 4.91 13.08
CA ILE A 151 -5.44 5.78 13.69
C ILE A 151 -5.25 5.78 15.21
N HIS A 152 -5.01 4.61 15.79
CA HIS A 152 -4.80 4.44 17.21
C HIS A 152 -3.71 3.40 17.49
N ILE A 153 -2.68 3.80 18.22
CA ILE A 153 -1.58 2.95 18.67
C ILE A 153 -1.87 2.43 20.07
N ASN A 154 -1.89 1.11 20.20
CA ASN A 154 -2.08 0.44 21.48
C ASN A 154 -0.83 0.58 22.35
N PRO A 155 -0.94 0.88 23.67
CA PRO A 155 0.21 0.94 24.57
C PRO A 155 1.08 -0.31 24.64
N LEU A 156 0.52 -1.49 24.33
CA LEU A 156 1.23 -2.76 24.27
C LEU A 156 1.88 -3.04 22.90
N SER A 157 1.57 -2.22 21.89
CA SER A 157 2.18 -2.34 20.56
C SER A 157 3.63 -1.87 20.57
N GLU A 158 4.47 -2.48 19.74
CA GLU A 158 5.87 -2.06 19.56
C GLU A 158 5.94 -0.64 19.00
N SER A 159 4.95 -0.24 18.19
CA SER A 159 4.80 1.11 17.67
C SER A 159 4.70 2.16 18.77
N ALA A 160 4.16 1.83 19.94
CA ALA A 160 4.03 2.78 21.05
C ALA A 160 5.39 3.30 21.52
N SER A 161 6.44 2.49 21.43
CA SER A 161 7.80 2.91 21.80
C SER A 161 8.42 3.88 20.80
N ALA A 162 8.01 3.81 19.52
CA ALA A 162 8.55 4.61 18.44
C ALA A 162 7.79 5.93 18.24
N VAL A 163 6.45 5.88 18.25
CA VAL A 163 5.59 7.02 17.90
C VAL A 163 4.63 7.45 19.01
N GLY A 164 4.67 6.78 20.17
CA GLY A 164 3.77 7.02 21.28
C GLY A 164 2.45 6.24 21.16
N ALA A 165 1.81 5.98 22.30
CA ALA A 165 0.51 5.34 22.36
C ALA A 165 -0.65 6.36 22.28
N GLY A 166 -1.83 5.89 21.88
CA GLY A 166 -3.04 6.69 21.75
C GLY A 166 -3.38 7.03 20.30
N PHE A 167 -4.15 8.09 20.11
CA PHE A 167 -4.54 8.52 18.76
C PHE A 167 -3.34 9.10 18.00
N ALA A 168 -3.15 8.61 16.78
CA ALA A 168 -2.12 9.13 15.90
C ALA A 168 -2.45 10.56 15.47
N ALA A 169 -1.46 11.45 15.50
CA ALA A 169 -1.64 12.82 15.03
C ALA A 169 -1.76 12.84 13.49
N PRO A 170 -2.77 13.52 12.91
CA PRO A 170 -2.90 13.66 11.46
C PRO A 170 -1.65 14.26 10.81
N ALA A 171 -1.24 13.72 9.65
CA ALA A 171 -0.02 14.14 8.96
C ALA A 171 0.03 15.64 8.67
N ALA A 172 -1.11 16.20 8.28
CA ALA A 172 -1.26 17.62 7.97
C ALA A 172 -0.86 18.54 9.15
N GLN A 173 -1.04 18.09 10.41
CA GLN A 173 -0.66 18.87 11.59
C GLN A 173 0.87 19.00 11.74
N SER A 174 1.62 18.04 11.19
CA SER A 174 3.08 18.04 11.17
C SER A 174 3.66 18.62 9.86
N GLY A 175 2.80 19.14 8.96
CA GLY A 175 3.21 19.59 7.64
C GLY A 175 3.49 18.46 6.64
N CYS A 176 3.17 17.21 7.00
CA CYS A 176 3.34 16.06 6.12
C CYS A 176 2.10 15.85 5.25
N MET A 177 2.31 15.32 4.04
CA MET A 177 1.24 14.92 3.13
C MET A 177 0.41 13.77 3.76
N PRO A 178 -0.93 13.90 3.86
CA PRO A 178 -1.82 12.86 4.36
C PRO A 178 -1.68 11.54 3.61
N MET A 179 -1.87 10.41 4.30
CA MET A 179 -1.65 9.09 3.70
C MET A 179 -2.58 8.82 2.50
N ALA A 180 -3.82 9.32 2.54
CA ALA A 180 -4.74 9.26 1.41
C ALA A 180 -4.18 9.95 0.15
N GLU A 181 -3.49 11.08 0.30
CA GLU A 181 -2.84 11.81 -0.80
C GLU A 181 -1.58 11.10 -1.27
N VAL A 182 -0.77 10.56 -0.34
CA VAL A 182 0.39 9.73 -0.67
C VAL A 182 -0.03 8.52 -1.51
N PHE A 183 -1.04 7.79 -1.05
CA PHE A 183 -1.58 6.63 -1.75
C PHE A 183 -2.10 7.00 -3.14
N LYS A 184 -2.92 8.07 -3.23
CA LYS A 184 -3.43 8.55 -4.52
C LYS A 184 -2.29 8.94 -5.47
N LEU A 185 -1.27 9.63 -4.99
CA LEU A 185 -0.11 10.02 -5.79
C LEU A 185 0.65 8.78 -6.28
N ALA A 186 0.92 7.82 -5.38
CA ALA A 186 1.64 6.60 -5.71
C ALA A 186 0.92 5.78 -6.79
N VAL A 187 -0.41 5.64 -6.68
CA VAL A 187 -1.26 4.92 -7.64
C VAL A 187 -1.34 5.66 -8.99
N THR A 188 -1.58 6.97 -8.97
CA THR A 188 -1.79 7.75 -10.21
C THR A 188 -0.50 8.01 -11.00
N THR A 189 0.66 7.95 -10.34
CA THR A 189 1.97 8.11 -10.98
C THR A 189 2.67 6.76 -11.24
N PHE A 190 2.01 5.64 -10.93
CA PHE A 190 2.54 4.31 -11.21
C PHE A 190 2.76 4.12 -12.70
N LYS A 191 3.99 3.77 -13.09
CA LYS A 191 4.37 3.56 -14.48
C LYS A 191 5.32 2.38 -14.61
N VAL A 192 5.06 1.54 -15.60
CA VAL A 192 5.98 0.48 -16.02
C VAL A 192 6.90 1.04 -17.11
N ASN A 193 8.20 1.11 -16.83
CA ASN A 193 9.23 1.48 -17.79
C ASN A 193 9.79 0.25 -18.53
N ASN A 194 9.90 -0.89 -17.86
CA ASN A 194 10.39 -2.14 -18.43
C ASN A 194 9.45 -3.31 -18.10
N TRP A 195 8.74 -3.81 -19.10
CA TRP A 195 7.78 -4.91 -18.96
C TRP A 195 8.43 -6.28 -18.79
N GLY A 196 9.75 -6.43 -19.01
CA GLY A 196 10.46 -7.68 -18.78
C GLY A 196 10.51 -8.09 -17.29
N VAL A 197 10.13 -7.19 -16.37
CA VAL A 197 10.01 -7.49 -14.93
C VAL A 197 8.95 -8.55 -14.64
N PHE A 198 7.96 -8.72 -15.51
CA PHE A 198 6.88 -9.70 -15.35
C PHE A 198 7.22 -11.08 -15.96
N GLY A 199 8.47 -11.30 -16.35
CA GLY A 199 8.93 -12.53 -17.01
C GLY A 199 9.15 -12.35 -18.51
N SER A 200 9.66 -13.41 -19.16
CA SER A 200 9.97 -13.41 -20.60
C SER A 200 8.70 -13.20 -21.43
N VAL A 201 8.56 -12.01 -21.99
CA VAL A 201 7.49 -11.65 -22.93
C VAL A 201 7.85 -12.01 -24.37
#